data_AF-A0A3D3FG87-F1
#
_entry.id   AF-A0A3D3FG87-F1
#
_cell.length_a   1.000
_cell.length_b   1.000
_cell.length_c   1.000
_cell.angle_alpha   90.00
_cell.angle_beta   90.00
_cell.angle_gamma   90.00
#
_symmetry.space_group_name_H-M   'P 1'
#
loop_
_entity.id
_entity.type
_entity.pdbx_description
1 polymer ?
#
loop_
_entity_poly.entity_id
_entity_poly.type
_entity_poly.pdbx_seq_one_letter_code
_entity_poly.pdbx_strand_id
1 'polypeptide(L)'
;MIYYYFVCKKKLYYFCKNLHMEQDNENVAYGKILDETAYSRAEKHITLDDTISVDYIEKSHILHEVKKSRSIEEAGIWQLKYYLWYFKQRGVEK
;
A
#
# COMPACT_ATOMS: atom_id res chain seq x y z
N MET A 1 1.02 7.20 5.99
CA MET A 1 1.19 5.82 5.45
C MET A 1 2.09 5.01 6.39
N ILE A 2 1.59 3.92 6.99
CA ILE A 2 2.31 3.08 7.97
C ILE A 2 3.61 2.48 7.40
N TYR A 3 3.63 2.17 6.10
CA TYR A 3 4.82 1.65 5.40
C TYR A 3 6.05 2.56 5.59
N TYR A 4 5.90 3.88 5.47
CA TYR A 4 7.03 4.81 5.63
C TYR A 4 7.60 4.85 7.04
N TYR A 5 6.81 4.52 8.06
CA TYR A 5 7.30 4.45 9.43
C TYR A 5 8.40 3.39 9.58
N PHE A 6 8.19 2.22 8.95
CA PHE A 6 9.13 1.10 8.96
C PHE A 6 10.28 1.28 7.96
N VAL A 7 10.09 2.03 6.88
CA VAL A 7 11.15 2.34 5.91
C VAL A 7 12.10 3.42 6.44
N CYS A 8 11.56 4.60 6.79
CA CYS A 8 12.35 5.75 7.22
C CYS A 8 11.45 6.82 7.87
N LYS A 9 11.68 7.10 9.15
CA LYS A 9 10.93 8.14 9.90
C LYS A 9 11.05 9.54 9.30
N LYS A 10 12.21 9.90 8.72
CA LYS A 10 12.41 11.19 8.02
C LYS A 10 11.55 11.27 6.76
N LYS A 11 11.47 10.17 5.98
CA LYS A 11 10.58 10.08 4.82
C LYS A 11 9.12 10.27 5.23
N LEU A 12 8.69 9.63 6.33
CA LEU A 12 7.35 9.83 6.88
C LEU A 12 7.10 11.30 7.25
N TYR A 13 8.06 11.96 7.91
CA TYR A 13 7.93 13.38 8.26
C TYR A 13 7.73 14.26 7.02
N TYR A 14 8.54 14.09 5.97
CA TYR A 14 8.38 14.83 4.72
C TYR A 14 7.03 14.57 4.07
N PHE A 15 6.61 13.31 4.01
CA PHE A 15 5.29 12.95 3.49
C PHE A 15 4.15 13.63 4.26
N CYS A 16 4.19 13.66 5.60
CA CYS A 16 3.20 14.37 6.42
C CYS A 16 3.20 15.89 6.21
N LYS A 17 4.25 16.45 5.60
CA LYS A 17 4.35 17.86 5.23
C LYS A 17 4.07 18.10 3.74
N ASN A 18 3.56 17.10 3.02
CA ASN A 18 3.35 17.14 1.56
C ASN A 18 4.63 17.46 0.78
N LEU A 19 5.80 17.08 1.32
CA LEU A 19 7.09 17.22 0.66
C LEU A 19 7.44 15.88 -0.01
N HIS A 20 7.30 15.83 -1.34
CA HIS A 20 7.57 14.65 -2.13
C HIS A 20 8.96 14.74 -2.76
N MET A 21 9.86 13.83 -2.38
CA MET A 21 11.25 13.79 -2.85
C MET A 21 11.52 12.60 -3.79
N GLU A 22 10.48 11.85 -4.16
CA GLU A 22 10.59 10.56 -4.83
C GLU A 22 10.09 10.55 -6.28
N GLN A 23 9.66 11.71 -6.79
CA GLN A 23 9.03 11.84 -8.12
C GLN A 23 9.98 11.43 -9.25
N ASP A 24 11.27 11.78 -9.14
CA ASP A 24 12.29 11.48 -10.15
C ASP A 24 13.01 10.14 -9.89
N ASN A 25 12.54 9.33 -8.93
CA ASN A 25 13.18 8.07 -8.61
C ASN A 25 12.71 6.94 -9.55
N GLU A 26 13.62 6.44 -10.39
CA GLU A 26 13.32 5.36 -11.35
C GLU A 26 12.75 4.10 -10.69
N ASN A 27 13.19 3.76 -9.47
CA ASN A 27 12.65 2.60 -8.76
C ASN A 27 11.19 2.80 -8.35
N VAL A 28 10.80 4.04 -8.03
CA VAL A 28 9.42 4.39 -7.71
C VAL A 28 8.56 4.36 -8.98
N ALA A 29 9.07 4.90 -10.09
CA ALA A 29 8.40 4.81 -11.38
C ALA A 29 8.18 3.35 -11.80
N TYR A 30 9.21 2.50 -11.69
CA TYR A 30 9.10 1.08 -11.98
C TYR A 30 8.10 0.36 -11.05
N GLY A 31 8.06 0.74 -9.77
CA GLY A 31 7.10 0.20 -8.81
C GLY A 31 5.65 0.50 -9.21
N LYS A 32 5.37 1.71 -9.69
CA LYS A 32 4.03 2.08 -10.21
C LYS A 32 3.64 1.27 -11.42
N ILE A 33 4.54 1.13 -12.40
CA ILE A 33 4.29 0.30 -13.59
C ILE A 33 4.04 -1.16 -13.19
N LEU A 34 4.81 -1.69 -12.24
CA LEU A 34 4.63 -3.06 -11.76
C LEU A 34 3.23 -3.24 -11.14
N ASP A 35 2.79 -2.29 -10.32
CA ASP A 35 1.48 -2.31 -9.67
C ASP A 35 0.33 -2.18 -10.70
N GLU A 36 0.48 -1.25 -11.65
CA GLU A 36 -0.44 -1.05 -12.79
C GLU A 36 -0.52 -2.26 -13.73
N THR A 37 0.56 -3.04 -13.86
CA THR A 37 0.60 -4.23 -14.74
C THR A 37 0.30 -5.53 -14.02
N ALA A 38 0.59 -5.64 -12.73
CA ALA A 38 0.29 -6.82 -11.91
C ALA A 38 -1.22 -6.99 -11.78
N TYR A 39 -1.78 -8.16 -12.11
CA TYR A 39 -3.23 -8.44 -12.02
C TYR A 39 -4.14 -7.61 -12.95
N SER A 40 -3.84 -7.57 -14.25
CA SER A 40 -4.64 -6.87 -15.28
C SER A 40 -6.12 -7.27 -15.41
N ARG A 41 -6.59 -8.31 -14.70
CA ARG A 41 -7.97 -8.85 -14.77
C ARG A 41 -8.81 -8.60 -13.50
N ALA A 42 -8.23 -7.93 -12.51
CA ALA A 42 -8.81 -7.64 -11.21
C ALA A 42 -9.29 -6.18 -11.12
N GLU A 43 -10.34 -5.89 -10.35
CA GLU A 43 -10.63 -4.50 -9.94
C GLU A 43 -9.52 -4.00 -9.02
N LYS A 44 -8.78 -2.99 -9.47
CA LYS A 44 -7.59 -2.47 -8.79
C LYS A 44 -7.86 -1.19 -8.01
N HIS A 45 -7.01 -0.91 -7.02
CA HIS A 45 -6.94 0.36 -6.30
C HIS A 45 -8.27 0.76 -5.65
N ILE A 46 -8.81 -0.16 -4.84
CA ILE A 46 -10.00 0.13 -4.04
C ILE A 46 -9.58 1.14 -2.98
N THR A 47 -10.01 2.39 -3.19
CA THR A 47 -9.81 3.48 -2.24
C THR A 47 -11.01 3.52 -1.29
N LEU A 48 -10.76 3.39 0.01
CA LEU A 48 -11.79 3.47 1.04
C LEU A 48 -11.61 4.75 1.84
N ASP A 49 -12.60 5.64 1.75
CA ASP A 49 -12.67 6.94 2.43
C ASP A 49 -11.40 7.79 2.27
N ASP A 50 -10.74 7.73 1.11
CA ASP A 50 -9.44 8.37 0.81
C ASP A 50 -8.33 8.07 1.82
N THR A 51 -8.52 7.06 2.68
CA THR A 51 -7.67 6.78 3.83
C THR A 51 -6.80 5.54 3.59
N ILE A 52 -7.36 4.52 2.93
CA ILE A 52 -6.60 3.33 2.50
C ILE A 52 -6.80 3.10 1.01
N SER A 53 -5.72 2.69 0.35
CA SER A 53 -5.71 2.24 -1.04
C SER A 53 -5.17 0.82 -1.04
N VAL A 54 -6.03 -0.13 -1.41
CA VAL A 54 -5.68 -1.55 -1.49
C VAL A 54 -5.46 -1.92 -2.96
N ASP A 55 -4.36 -2.63 -3.26
CA ASP A 55 -4.01 -3.00 -4.64
C ASP A 55 -5.11 -3.87 -5.26
N TYR A 56 -5.52 -4.95 -4.58
CA TYR A 56 -6.57 -5.86 -5.03
C TYR A 56 -7.24 -6.63 -3.88
N ILE A 57 -8.56 -6.83 -4.00
CA ILE A 57 -9.34 -7.75 -3.17
C ILE A 57 -10.02 -8.78 -4.07
N GLU A 58 -9.72 -10.06 -3.86
CA GLU A 58 -10.42 -11.14 -4.55
C GLU A 58 -11.88 -11.25 -4.09
N LYS A 59 -12.74 -11.85 -4.93
CA LYS A 59 -14.13 -12.21 -4.56
C LYS A 59 -14.21 -13.12 -3.32
N SER A 60 -13.12 -13.81 -3.00
CA SER A 60 -12.93 -14.64 -1.81
C SER A 60 -12.59 -13.83 -0.55
N HIS A 61 -12.63 -12.49 -0.60
CA HIS A 61 -12.25 -11.57 0.48
C HIS A 61 -10.76 -11.68 0.87
N ILE A 62 -9.91 -12.12 -0.05
CA ILE A 62 -8.46 -12.17 0.13
C ILE A 62 -7.86 -10.85 -0.36
N LEU A 63 -7.10 -10.20 0.52
CA LEU A 63 -6.41 -8.95 0.23
C LEU A 63 -4.98 -9.24 -0.25
N HIS A 64 -4.61 -8.63 -1.37
CA HIS A 64 -3.29 -8.74 -1.97
C HIS A 64 -2.58 -7.38 -1.97
N GLU A 65 -1.30 -7.39 -1.61
CA GLU A 65 -0.40 -6.24 -1.70
C GLU A 65 0.86 -6.68 -2.47
N VAL A 66 1.20 -5.98 -3.55
CA VAL A 66 2.36 -6.31 -4.39
C VAL A 66 3.54 -5.42 -4.04
N LYS A 67 4.71 -6.04 -3.81
CA LYS A 67 5.96 -5.30 -3.61
C LYS A 67 7.03 -5.78 -4.57
N LYS A 68 7.75 -4.83 -5.19
CA LYS A 68 8.90 -5.09 -6.09
C LYS A 68 9.98 -5.97 -5.43
N SER A 69 10.19 -5.83 -4.12
CA SER A 69 11.17 -6.64 -3.39
C SER A 69 10.73 -6.95 -1.97
N ARG A 70 11.32 -8.00 -1.39
CA ARG A 70 11.14 -8.42 0.01
C ARG A 70 12.03 -7.65 0.99
N SER A 71 12.78 -6.65 0.53
CA SER A 71 13.80 -5.94 1.34
C SER A 71 13.25 -5.28 2.60
N ILE A 72 11.98 -4.91 2.63
CA ILE A 72 11.31 -4.28 3.77
C ILE A 72 9.98 -5.03 4.06
N GLU A 73 10.09 -6.35 4.26
CA GLU A 73 8.96 -7.25 4.49
C GLU A 73 8.11 -6.82 5.69
N GLU A 74 8.75 -6.37 6.79
CA GLU A 74 8.04 -5.88 7.98
C GLU A 74 7.08 -4.73 7.65
N ALA A 75 7.50 -3.78 6.80
CA ALA A 75 6.64 -2.66 6.40
C ALA A 75 5.40 -3.14 5.64
N GLY A 76 5.55 -4.15 4.78
CA GLY A 76 4.42 -4.78 4.07
C GLY A 76 3.47 -5.50 5.02
N ILE A 77 3.99 -6.28 5.98
CA ILE A 77 3.18 -6.96 7.00
C ILE A 77 2.36 -5.96 7.81
N TRP A 78 2.98 -4.86 8.25
CA TRP A 78 2.28 -3.83 9.03
C TRP A 78 1.26 -3.04 8.21
N GLN A 79 1.51 -2.84 6.92
CA GLN A 79 0.53 -2.28 5.99
C GLN A 79 -0.71 -3.17 5.90
N LEU A 80 -0.54 -4.47 5.69
CA LEU A 80 -1.64 -5.44 5.66
C LEU A 80 -2.39 -5.51 6.99
N LYS A 81 -1.68 -5.54 8.12
CA LYS A 81 -2.31 -5.50 9.46
C LYS A 81 -3.17 -4.25 9.65
N TYR A 82 -2.69 -3.10 9.20
CA TYR A 82 -3.44 -1.85 9.26
C TYR A 82 -4.71 -1.92 8.41
N TYR A 83 -4.64 -2.48 7.20
CA TYR A 83 -5.83 -2.67 6.35
C TYR A 83 -6.86 -3.58 7.01
N LEU A 84 -6.45 -4.74 7.51
CA LEU A 84 -7.35 -5.67 8.21
C LEU A 84 -7.99 -5.03 9.45
N TRP A 85 -7.22 -4.28 10.22
CA TRP A 85 -7.74 -3.53 11.36
C TRP A 85 -8.76 -2.48 10.92
N TYR A 86 -8.48 -1.74 9.85
CA TYR A 86 -9.35 -0.69 9.32
C TYR A 86 -10.69 -1.24 8.82
N PHE A 87 -10.67 -2.40 8.14
CA PHE A 87 -11.86 -3.14 7.73
C PHE A 87 -12.69 -3.59 8.94
N LYS A 88 -12.02 -4.14 9.96
CA LYS A 88 -12.69 -4.55 11.21
C LYS A 88 -13.38 -3.38 11.90
N GLN A 89 -12.78 -2.18 11.91
CA GLN A 89 -13.42 -0.99 12.49
C GLN A 89 -14.69 -0.54 11.74
N ARG A 90 -14.87 -0.97 10.48
CA ARG A 90 -16.05 -0.69 9.65
C ARG A 90 -17.08 -1.82 9.66
N GLY A 91 -16.91 -2.81 10.53
CA GLY A 91 -17.81 -3.95 10.62
C GLY A 91 -17.66 -4.95 9.48
N VAL A 92 -16.58 -4.88 8.70
CA VAL A 92 -16.24 -5.93 7.73
C VAL A 92 -15.57 -7.07 8.50
N GLU A 93 -16.32 -8.15 8.70
CA GLU A 93 -15.86 -9.40 9.28
C GLU A 93 -15.70 -10.48 8.20
N LYS A 94 -14.94 -11.53 8.50
CA LYS A 94 -14.60 -12.61 7.56
C LYS A 94 -15.80 -13.44 7.14
#